data_AF-A0A183VH76-F1
#
_entry.id   AF-A0A183VH76-F1
#
_cell.length_a   1.000
_cell.length_b   1.000
_cell.length_c   1.000
_cell.angle_alpha   90.00
_cell.angle_beta   90.00
_cell.angle_gamma   90.00
#
_symmetry.space_group_name_H-M   'P 1'
#
loop_
_entity.id
_entity.type
_entity.pdbx_description
1 polymer ?
#
loop_
_entity_poly.entity_id
_entity_poly.type
_entity_poly.pdbx_seq_one_letter_code
_entity_poly.pdbx_strand_id
1 'polypeptide(L)'
;MRLCFKLNGALTIGTLDGANVEMMEEMGRENIFIFGMTVEEVEALGQKGYKPEDFINKIPELKQIVEQIEQGYFTPDQPDLLKDISNMIRYHDRFMVCADYEAFIKCQEEVGKAYLDSDRWQKMALMNIASSGKFSTDRTIAEYARQIWGVEPGEISLPAPYENPEHAEEQH
;
A
#
# COMPACT_ATOMS: atom_id res chain seq x y z
N MET A 1 -8.83 -0.55 -0.27
CA MET A 1 -8.19 -1.58 -1.12
C MET A 1 -7.06 -2.33 -0.40
N ARG A 2 -6.05 -1.65 0.19
CA ARG A 2 -4.94 -2.31 0.94
C ARG A 2 -5.41 -3.19 2.11
N LEU A 3 -6.42 -2.72 2.85
CA LEU A 3 -7.00 -3.43 4.01
C LEU A 3 -7.65 -4.77 3.66
N CYS A 4 -8.25 -4.89 2.47
CA CYS A 4 -8.83 -6.14 1.99
C CYS A 4 -7.73 -7.18 1.72
N PHE A 5 -6.57 -6.78 1.21
CA PHE A 5 -5.44 -7.68 1.00
C PHE A 5 -4.86 -8.18 2.34
N LYS A 6 -4.74 -7.29 3.33
CA LYS A 6 -4.32 -7.65 4.70
C LYS A 6 -5.24 -8.70 5.32
N LEU A 7 -6.56 -8.49 5.21
CA LEU A 7 -7.58 -9.43 5.70
C LEU A 7 -7.52 -10.82 5.04
N ASN A 8 -7.02 -10.90 3.81
CA ASN A 8 -6.86 -12.16 3.08
C ASN A 8 -5.46 -12.78 3.25
N GLY A 9 -4.63 -12.26 4.16
CA GLY A 9 -3.30 -12.81 4.44
C GLY A 9 -2.22 -12.44 3.42
N ALA A 10 -2.48 -11.46 2.54
CA ALA A 10 -1.45 -10.95 1.66
C ALA A 10 -0.48 -10.03 2.43
N LEU A 11 0.81 -10.24 2.23
CA LEU A 11 1.86 -9.38 2.78
C LEU A 11 1.96 -8.10 1.94
N THR A 12 2.11 -6.96 2.62
CA THR A 12 2.18 -5.66 1.97
C THR A 12 3.63 -5.27 1.72
N ILE A 13 3.94 -4.91 0.47
CA ILE A 13 5.13 -4.16 0.08
C ILE A 13 4.71 -2.73 -0.26
N GLY A 14 5.31 -1.72 0.36
CA GLY A 14 4.91 -0.33 0.14
C GLY A 14 5.83 0.71 0.76
N THR A 15 5.63 1.97 0.42
CA THR A 15 6.34 3.10 1.02
C THR A 15 5.79 3.45 2.40
N LEU A 16 6.53 4.23 3.18
CA LEU A 16 6.11 4.71 4.50
C LEU A 16 5.13 5.88 4.33
N ASP A 17 3.95 5.59 3.79
CA ASP A 17 2.85 6.53 3.55
C ASP A 17 1.69 6.22 4.50
N GLY A 18 0.88 7.23 4.88
CA GLY A 18 0.06 7.27 6.11
C GLY A 18 -0.60 5.95 6.53
N ALA A 19 -1.40 5.33 5.64
CA ALA A 19 -2.08 4.08 5.97
C ALA A 19 -1.12 2.89 6.23
N ASN A 20 0.05 2.87 5.58
CA ASN A 20 1.07 1.83 5.81
C ASN A 20 1.77 2.03 7.16
N VAL A 21 1.89 3.28 7.64
CA VAL A 21 2.39 3.58 9.00
C VAL A 21 1.44 3.00 10.04
N GLU A 22 0.14 3.31 9.93
CA GLU A 22 -0.87 2.76 10.84
C GLU A 22 -0.90 1.22 10.79
N MET A 23 -0.81 0.64 9.59
CA MET A 23 -0.77 -0.81 9.43
C MET A 23 0.47 -1.43 10.07
N MET A 24 1.64 -0.79 9.94
CA MET A 24 2.92 -1.22 10.52
C MET A 24 2.89 -1.18 12.05
N GLU A 25 2.32 -0.11 12.64
CA GLU A 25 2.19 0.02 14.10
C GLU A 25 1.34 -1.11 14.71
N GLU A 26 0.27 -1.52 14.02
CA GLU A 26 -0.64 -2.57 14.50
C GLU A 26 -0.08 -3.98 14.34
N MET A 27 0.63 -4.25 13.23
CA MET A 27 1.11 -5.61 12.94
C MET A 27 2.55 -5.86 13.39
N GLY A 28 3.31 -4.81 13.72
CA GLY A 28 4.75 -4.90 13.94
C GLY A 28 5.54 -4.72 12.66
N ARG A 29 6.71 -4.05 12.76
CA ARG A 29 7.59 -3.75 11.61
C ARG A 29 8.12 -5.00 10.93
N GLU A 30 8.18 -6.11 11.64
CA GLU A 30 8.64 -7.41 11.13
C GLU A 30 7.64 -8.09 10.18
N ASN A 31 6.37 -7.66 10.16
CA ASN A 31 5.29 -8.29 9.40
C ASN A 31 4.88 -7.50 8.13
N ILE A 32 5.59 -6.42 7.80
CA ILE A 32 5.37 -5.58 6.61
C ILE A 32 6.69 -5.24 5.92
N PHE A 33 6.67 -5.15 4.59
CA PHE A 33 7.84 -4.80 3.79
C PHE A 33 7.76 -3.33 3.40
N ILE A 34 8.46 -2.47 4.16
CA ILE A 34 8.52 -1.03 3.87
C ILE A 34 9.81 -0.68 3.13
N PHE A 35 9.68 0.08 2.05
CA PHE A 35 10.80 0.57 1.25
C PHE A 35 10.65 2.06 0.89
N GLY A 36 11.69 2.63 0.29
CA GLY A 36 11.66 3.99 -0.24
C GLY A 36 11.89 5.07 0.81
N MET A 37 11.79 6.31 0.34
CA MET A 37 12.02 7.51 1.13
C MET A 37 10.84 7.84 2.06
N THR A 38 11.16 8.47 3.18
CA THR A 38 10.19 9.13 4.06
C THR A 38 9.69 10.45 3.47
N VAL A 39 8.57 10.97 3.98
CA VAL A 39 8.00 12.26 3.53
C VAL A 39 9.02 13.38 3.69
N GLU A 40 9.78 13.38 4.79
CA GLU A 40 10.81 14.36 5.08
C GLU A 40 11.99 14.27 4.10
N GLU A 41 12.39 13.06 3.72
CA GLU A 41 13.45 12.84 2.73
C GLU A 41 13.01 13.28 1.32
N VAL A 42 11.75 13.02 0.95
CA VAL A 42 11.15 13.50 -0.31
C VAL A 42 11.15 15.02 -0.37
N GLU A 43 10.70 15.70 0.70
CA GLU A 43 10.71 17.16 0.76
C GLU A 43 12.13 17.73 0.70
N ALA A 44 13.07 17.14 1.44
CA ALA A 44 14.47 17.57 1.45
C ALA A 44 15.13 17.38 0.06
N LEU A 45 14.83 16.28 -0.63
CA LEU A 45 15.34 16.01 -1.97
C LEU A 45 14.73 16.96 -3.01
N GLY A 46 13.44 17.25 -2.88
CA GLY A 46 12.75 18.26 -3.69
C GLY A 46 13.38 19.65 -3.54
N GLN A 47 13.64 20.08 -2.31
CA GLN A 47 14.29 21.37 -2.03
C GLN A 47 15.73 21.46 -2.55
N LYS A 48 16.47 20.35 -2.59
CA LYS A 48 17.84 20.28 -3.15
C LYS A 48 17.87 20.36 -4.67
N GLY A 49 16.73 20.25 -5.35
CA GLY A 49 16.65 20.21 -6.81
C GLY A 49 16.91 18.82 -7.35
N TYR A 50 15.95 17.92 -7.12
CA TYR A 50 15.96 16.54 -7.63
C TYR A 50 16.22 16.47 -9.14
N LYS A 51 17.22 15.67 -9.54
CA LYS A 51 17.55 15.38 -10.93
C LYS A 51 17.51 13.86 -11.17
N PRO A 52 16.52 13.35 -11.91
CA PRO A 52 16.38 11.91 -12.15
C PRO A 52 17.62 11.32 -12.85
N GLU A 53 18.22 12.09 -13.75
CA GLU A 53 19.42 11.73 -14.51
C GLU A 53 20.60 11.29 -13.62
N ASP A 54 20.75 11.88 -12.44
CA ASP A 54 21.83 11.53 -11.51
C ASP A 54 21.61 10.12 -10.92
N PHE A 55 20.35 9.76 -10.64
CA PHE A 55 19.98 8.43 -10.16
C PHE A 55 20.06 7.37 -11.25
N ILE A 56 19.60 7.71 -12.46
CA ILE A 56 19.69 6.85 -13.65
C ILE A 56 21.15 6.51 -13.94
N ASN A 57 22.05 7.49 -13.97
CA ASN A 57 23.46 7.24 -14.27
C ASN A 57 24.21 6.53 -13.14
N LYS A 58 23.73 6.63 -11.89
CA LYS A 58 24.31 5.91 -10.75
C LYS A 58 24.01 4.41 -10.78
N ILE A 59 22.85 4.00 -11.31
CA ILE A 59 22.37 2.61 -11.29
C ILE A 59 22.38 2.05 -12.72
N PRO A 60 23.36 1.17 -13.07
CA PRO A 60 23.49 0.65 -14.42
C PRO A 60 22.24 -0.08 -14.93
N GLU A 61 21.57 -0.84 -14.05
CA GLU A 61 20.35 -1.57 -14.37
C GLU A 61 19.18 -0.63 -14.71
N LEU A 62 19.01 0.44 -13.92
CA LEU A 62 17.98 1.45 -14.18
C LEU A 62 18.23 2.17 -15.50
N LYS A 63 19.49 2.53 -15.77
CA LYS A 63 19.89 3.11 -17.06
C LYS A 63 19.54 2.21 -18.23
N GLN A 64 19.87 0.92 -18.14
CA GLN A 64 19.56 -0.04 -19.18
C GLN A 64 18.05 -0.14 -19.43
N ILE A 65 17.23 -0.15 -18.38
CA ILE A 65 15.76 -0.19 -18.50
C ILE A 65 15.24 1.06 -19.21
N VAL A 66 15.70 2.25 -18.81
CA VAL A 66 15.27 3.52 -19.43
C VAL A 66 15.67 3.56 -20.91
N GLU A 67 16.90 3.15 -21.24
CA GLU A 67 17.38 3.09 -22.62
C GLU A 67 16.59 2.06 -23.46
N GLN A 68 16.23 0.91 -22.90
CA GLN A 68 15.40 -0.09 -23.60
C GLN A 68 14.00 0.44 -23.90
N ILE A 69 13.41 1.22 -22.98
CA ILE A 69 12.12 1.87 -23.19
C ILE A 69 12.25 2.95 -24.29
N GLU A 70 13.30 3.76 -24.25
CA GLU A 70 13.57 4.81 -25.25
C GLU A 70 13.81 4.26 -26.66
N GLN A 71 14.49 3.11 -26.76
CA GLN A 71 14.81 2.44 -28.02
C GLN A 71 13.63 1.65 -28.59
N GLY A 72 12.50 1.55 -27.87
CA GLY A 72 11.34 0.80 -28.32
C GLY A 72 11.52 -0.72 -28.27
N TYR A 73 12.39 -1.23 -27.39
CA TYR A 73 12.67 -2.66 -27.25
C TYR A 73 11.38 -3.48 -26.97
N PHE A 74 10.46 -2.91 -26.20
CA PHE A 74 9.17 -3.52 -25.86
C PHE A 74 8.09 -3.33 -26.94
N THR A 75 8.29 -2.40 -27.87
CA THR A 75 7.32 -2.06 -28.92
C THR A 75 8.02 -1.98 -30.28
N PRO A 76 8.50 -3.12 -30.83
CA PRO A 76 9.27 -3.13 -32.08
C PRO A 76 8.51 -2.54 -33.26
N ASP A 77 7.19 -2.72 -33.30
CA ASP A 77 6.31 -2.21 -34.36
C ASP A 77 6.04 -0.70 -34.25
N GLN A 78 6.19 -0.13 -33.05
CA GLN A 78 6.00 1.29 -32.77
C GLN A 78 7.03 1.78 -31.73
N PRO A 79 8.27 2.05 -32.15
CA PRO A 79 9.36 2.39 -31.22
C PRO A 79 9.10 3.67 -30.42
N ASP A 80 8.29 4.58 -30.95
CA ASP A 80 8.00 5.87 -30.35
C ASP A 80 6.89 5.82 -29.28
N LEU A 81 6.17 4.70 -29.14
CA LEU A 81 4.97 4.60 -28.30
C LEU A 81 5.24 4.90 -26.82
N LEU A 82 6.42 4.52 -26.32
CA LEU A 82 6.79 4.68 -24.91
C LEU A 82 7.71 5.87 -24.64
N LYS A 83 8.03 6.68 -25.66
CA LYS A 83 8.93 7.84 -25.52
C LYS A 83 8.42 8.88 -24.53
N ASP A 84 7.11 9.05 -24.42
CA ASP A 84 6.53 9.98 -23.45
C ASP A 84 6.78 9.52 -22.00
N ILE A 85 6.77 8.21 -21.76
CA ILE A 85 7.06 7.64 -20.44
C ILE A 85 8.53 7.81 -20.10
N SER A 86 9.45 7.50 -21.03
CA SER A 86 10.87 7.69 -20.79
C SER A 86 11.25 9.16 -20.59
N ASN A 87 10.67 10.06 -21.38
CA ASN A 87 10.83 11.51 -21.21
C ASN A 87 10.29 11.98 -19.86
N MET A 88 9.14 11.47 -19.42
CA MET A 88 8.58 11.79 -18.11
C MET A 88 9.52 11.34 -16.99
N ILE A 89 10.04 10.11 -17.05
CA ILE A 89 10.97 9.57 -16.05
C ILE A 89 12.29 10.36 -16.02
N ARG A 90 12.83 10.75 -17.18
CA ARG A 90 14.12 11.43 -17.28
C ARG A 90 14.07 12.90 -16.89
N TYR A 91 13.01 13.61 -17.27
CA TYR A 91 12.94 15.09 -17.16
C TYR A 91 11.88 15.60 -16.17
N HIS A 92 10.82 14.83 -15.90
CA HIS A 92 9.64 15.28 -15.17
C HIS A 92 9.17 14.28 -14.11
N ASP A 93 10.09 13.53 -13.51
CA ASP A 93 9.77 12.55 -12.47
C ASP A 93 9.38 13.24 -11.16
N ARG A 94 8.12 13.62 -11.08
CA ARG A 94 7.51 14.26 -9.89
C ARG A 94 7.37 13.29 -8.72
N PHE A 95 7.29 11.99 -9.01
CA PHE A 95 7.04 10.96 -8.01
C PHE A 95 8.33 10.31 -7.49
N MET A 96 9.49 10.80 -7.93
CA MET A 96 10.81 10.33 -7.52
C MET A 96 11.01 8.82 -7.70
N VAL A 97 10.45 8.27 -8.78
CA VAL A 97 10.51 6.84 -9.11
C VAL A 97 11.95 6.35 -9.21
N CYS A 98 12.84 7.15 -9.80
CA CYS A 98 14.26 6.76 -9.92
C CYS A 98 14.99 6.74 -8.57
N ALA A 99 14.57 7.55 -7.61
CA ALA A 99 15.17 7.58 -6.28
C ALA A 99 14.77 6.35 -5.45
N ASP A 100 13.51 5.93 -5.53
CA ASP A 100 12.99 4.77 -4.78
C ASP A 100 13.32 3.42 -5.42
N TYR A 101 13.77 3.40 -6.68
CA TYR A 101 14.03 2.17 -7.44
C TYR A 101 14.98 1.21 -6.71
N GLU A 102 16.13 1.69 -6.23
CA GLU A 102 17.11 0.83 -5.55
C GLU A 102 16.53 0.22 -4.26
N ALA A 103 15.77 1.01 -3.51
CA ALA A 103 15.13 0.56 -2.28
C ALA A 103 14.03 -0.48 -2.58
N PHE A 104 13.26 -0.27 -3.66
CA PHE A 104 12.24 -1.21 -4.11
C PHE A 104 12.83 -2.57 -4.50
N ILE A 105 13.90 -2.59 -5.29
CA ILE A 105 14.54 -3.85 -5.71
C ILE A 105 15.08 -4.63 -4.52
N LYS A 106 15.79 -3.96 -3.61
CA LYS A 106 16.28 -4.59 -2.36
C LYS A 106 15.14 -5.17 -1.52
N CYS A 107 14.03 -4.44 -1.43
CA CYS A 107 12.86 -4.90 -0.71
C CYS A 107 12.21 -6.12 -1.38
N GLN A 108 12.12 -6.13 -2.71
CA GLN A 108 11.64 -7.28 -3.48
C GLN A 108 12.53 -8.52 -3.30
N GLU A 109 13.85 -8.36 -3.21
CA GLU A 109 14.75 -9.47 -2.88
C GLU A 109 14.46 -10.05 -1.49
N GLU A 110 14.22 -9.19 -0.49
CA GLU A 110 13.83 -9.63 0.85
C GLU A 110 12.48 -10.34 0.86
N VAL A 111 11.50 -9.86 0.08
CA VAL A 111 10.22 -10.56 -0.14
C VAL A 111 10.47 -11.93 -0.76
N GLY A 112 11.34 -12.02 -1.78
CA GLY A 112 11.72 -13.29 -2.41
C GLY A 112 12.34 -14.27 -1.41
N LYS A 113 13.25 -13.81 -0.55
CA LYS A 113 13.85 -14.64 0.52
C LYS A 113 12.80 -15.08 1.54
N ALA A 114 11.91 -14.19 1.96
CA ALA A 114 10.84 -14.52 2.91
C ALA A 114 9.82 -15.50 2.32
N TYR A 115 9.54 -15.41 1.01
CA TYR A 115 8.64 -16.33 0.32
C TYR A 115 9.18 -17.76 0.24
N LEU A 116 10.50 -17.92 0.16
CA LEU A 116 11.15 -19.24 0.22
C LEU A 116 11.05 -19.90 1.61
N ASP A 117 10.86 -19.10 2.67
CA ASP A 117 10.65 -19.58 4.04
C ASP A 117 9.15 -19.62 4.35
N SER A 118 8.53 -20.78 4.07
CA SER A 118 7.09 -21.00 4.25
C SER A 118 6.61 -20.70 5.68
N ASP A 119 7.40 -21.08 6.70
CA ASP A 119 7.03 -20.91 8.10
C ASP A 119 7.04 -19.43 8.50
N ARG A 120 8.06 -18.70 8.05
CA ARG A 120 8.13 -17.25 8.25
C ARG A 120 6.99 -16.54 7.52
N TRP A 121 6.74 -16.90 6.25
CA TRP A 121 5.68 -16.30 5.45
C TRP A 121 4.29 -16.48 6.07
N GLN A 122 3.97 -17.70 6.52
CA GLN A 122 2.69 -18.00 7.14
C GLN A 122 2.51 -17.27 8.48
N LYS A 123 3.55 -17.18 9.30
CA LYS A 123 3.50 -16.40 10.54
C LYS A 123 3.22 -14.92 10.26
N MET A 124 3.92 -14.33 9.29
CA MET A 124 3.69 -12.94 8.89
C MET A 124 2.25 -12.73 8.37
N ALA A 125 1.73 -13.66 7.57
CA ALA A 125 0.37 -13.60 7.05
C ALA A 125 -0.68 -13.70 8.17
N LEU A 126 -0.46 -14.60 9.13
CA LEU A 126 -1.33 -14.77 10.30
C LEU A 126 -1.34 -13.51 11.18
N MET A 127 -0.18 -12.90 11.42
CA MET A 127 -0.08 -11.64 12.17
C MET A 127 -0.78 -10.49 11.44
N ASN A 128 -0.72 -10.46 10.10
CA ASN A 128 -1.48 -9.51 9.29
C ASN A 128 -3.00 -9.69 9.46
N ILE A 129 -3.50 -10.92 9.45
CA ILE A 129 -4.93 -11.21 9.67
C ILE A 129 -5.34 -10.89 11.11
N ALA A 130 -4.54 -11.27 12.11
CA ALA A 130 -4.87 -11.03 13.51
C ALA A 130 -4.93 -9.53 13.86
N SER A 131 -4.07 -8.72 13.23
CA SER A 131 -3.99 -7.26 13.47
C SER A 131 -4.88 -6.42 12.54
N SER A 132 -5.78 -7.04 11.77
CA SER A 132 -6.66 -6.29 10.86
C SER A 132 -7.92 -5.75 11.55
N GLY A 133 -8.23 -6.19 12.78
CA GLY A 133 -9.47 -5.84 13.48
C GLY A 133 -9.70 -4.34 13.67
N LYS A 134 -8.63 -3.57 13.93
CA LYS A 134 -8.70 -2.09 14.01
C LYS A 134 -9.20 -1.47 12.71
N PHE A 135 -8.97 -2.09 11.56
CA PHE A 135 -9.34 -1.51 10.27
C PHE A 135 -10.75 -1.88 9.80
N SER A 136 -11.60 -2.42 10.69
CA SER A 136 -13.02 -2.62 10.40
C SER A 136 -13.73 -1.28 10.18
N THR A 137 -14.59 -1.24 9.15
CA THR A 137 -15.48 -0.11 8.88
C THR A 137 -16.44 0.15 10.04
N ASP A 138 -16.81 -0.88 10.81
CA ASP A 138 -17.72 -0.74 11.95
C ASP A 138 -17.14 0.18 13.03
N ARG A 139 -15.81 0.10 13.27
CA ARG A 139 -15.12 1.02 14.18
C ARG A 139 -15.18 2.45 13.66
N THR A 140 -14.89 2.66 12.37
CA THR A 140 -14.92 3.99 11.75
C THR A 140 -16.33 4.59 11.85
N ILE A 141 -17.36 3.80 11.56
CA ILE A 141 -18.76 4.22 11.70
C ILE A 141 -19.09 4.57 13.15
N ALA A 142 -18.64 3.77 14.12
CA ALA A 142 -18.84 4.04 15.55
C ALA A 142 -18.09 5.29 16.06
N GLU A 143 -16.94 5.62 15.49
CA GLU A 143 -16.19 6.85 15.79
C GLU A 143 -16.91 8.08 15.21
N TYR A 144 -17.35 8.03 13.95
CA TYR A 144 -18.14 9.09 13.32
C TYR A 144 -19.47 9.32 14.05
N ALA A 145 -20.16 8.23 14.40
CA ALA A 145 -21.41 8.24 15.15
C ALA A 145 -21.27 9.03 16.47
N ARG A 146 -20.24 8.73 17.27
CA ARG A 146 -20.04 9.36 18.57
C ARG A 146 -19.44 10.77 18.48
N GLN A 147 -18.48 11.00 17.59
CA GLN A 147 -17.69 12.25 17.58
C GLN A 147 -18.27 13.34 16.70
N ILE A 148 -19.02 12.99 15.64
CA ILE A 148 -19.55 13.95 14.67
C ILE A 148 -21.07 13.97 14.71
N TRP A 149 -21.71 12.80 14.66
CA TRP A 149 -23.18 12.72 14.56
C TRP A 149 -23.90 12.78 15.91
N GLY A 150 -23.20 12.52 17.01
CA GLY A 150 -23.76 12.53 18.36
C GLY A 150 -24.76 11.40 18.61
N VAL A 151 -24.63 10.27 17.92
CA VAL A 151 -25.49 9.10 18.08
C VAL A 151 -24.70 7.94 18.69
N GLU A 152 -25.33 7.20 19.61
CA GLU A 152 -24.74 5.99 20.17
C GLU A 152 -25.02 4.79 19.24
N PRO A 153 -23.99 4.15 18.66
CA PRO A 153 -24.17 2.96 17.86
C PRO A 153 -24.65 1.80 18.75
N GLY A 154 -25.74 1.13 18.36
CA GLY A 154 -26.29 -0.01 19.07
C GLY A 154 -26.35 -1.24 18.18
N GLU A 155 -25.98 -2.41 18.72
CA GLU A 155 -26.25 -3.71 18.11
C GLU A 155 -27.67 -4.16 18.47
N ILE A 156 -28.66 -3.52 17.83
CA ILE A 156 -30.05 -3.94 17.99
C ILE A 156 -30.30 -5.04 16.96
N SER A 157 -30.51 -6.27 17.43
CA SER A 157 -31.02 -7.33 16.58
C SER A 157 -32.46 -6.99 16.21
N LEU A 158 -32.68 -6.62 14.96
CA LEU A 158 -34.03 -6.42 14.44
C LEU A 158 -34.76 -7.77 14.43
N PRO A 159 -36.08 -7.78 14.70
CA PRO A 159 -36.89 -8.99 14.57
C PRO A 159 -36.83 -9.53 13.14
N ALA A 160 -37.11 -10.82 12.98
CA ALA A 160 -37.05 -11.44 11.66
C ALA A 160 -38.03 -10.72 10.71
N PRO A 161 -37.70 -10.55 9.41
CA PRO A 161 -38.48 -9.72 8.49
C PRO A 161 -39.94 -10.20 8.24
N TYR A 162 -40.32 -11.35 8.78
CA TYR A 162 -41.68 -11.92 8.74
C TYR A 162 -42.43 -11.82 10.08
N GLU A 163 -41.77 -11.39 11.16
CA GLU A 163 -42.41 -11.10 12.44
C GLU A 163 -42.92 -9.66 12.40
N ASN A 164 -44.23 -9.49 12.35
CA ASN A 164 -44.84 -8.17 12.41
C ASN A 164 -44.57 -7.60 13.82
N PRO A 165 -43.94 -6.42 13.96
CA PRO A 165 -43.58 -5.86 15.27
C PRO A 165 -44.78 -5.61 16.20
N GLU A 166 -46.01 -5.63 15.67
CA GLU A 166 -47.25 -5.50 16.45
C GLU A 166 -47.65 -6.74 17.25
N HIS A 167 -47.05 -7.92 17.01
CA HIS A 167 -47.41 -9.16 17.72
C HIS A 167 -46.46 -9.56 18.84
N ALA A 168 -45.40 -8.79 19.10
CA ALA A 168 -44.41 -9.11 20.14
C ALA A 168 -44.84 -8.68 21.57
N GLU A 169 -45.86 -7.83 21.72
CA GLU A 169 -46.30 -7.32 23.03
C GLU A 169 -47.35 -8.20 23.75
N GLU A 170 -47.90 -9.25 23.14
CA GLU A 170 -48.99 -10.04 23.73
C GLU A 170 -48.58 -11.35 24.44
N GLN A 171 -47.29 -11.59 24.67
CA GLN A 171 -46.84 -12.75 25.44
C GLN A 171 -45.95 -12.35 26.62
N HIS A 172 -46.59 -11.77 27.64
CA HIS A 172 -46.06 -11.66 28.99
C HIS A 172 -47.06 -12.21 30.02
#